data_AF-C4XVS3-F1
#
_entry.id   AF-C4XVS3-F1
#
_cell.length_a   1.000
_cell.length_b   1.000
_cell.length_c   1.000
_cell.angle_alpha   90.00
_cell.angle_beta   90.00
_cell.angle_gamma   90.00
#
_symmetry.space_group_name_H-M   'P 1'
#
loop_
_entity.id
_entity.type
_entity.pdbx_description
1 polymer ?
#
loop_
_entity_poly.entity_id
_entity_poly.type
_entity_poly.pdbx_seq_one_letter_code
_entity_poly.pdbx_strand_id
1 'polypeptide(L)'
;MSSVDDLLGGIISALEQTKASVSAAETKFIAESGEYLPTLIKDLLSKTQSDLEGMSLLSLKNSSLLSYINNLVVVILAHLERINEDADTDNIEELKSKAVEGVVKQRVCLEKGVKPLEKKLTYQLDKMVRSYHRMEEDNAKMEAKINTQAEEAQDNESASDSESEDSSDEDEDALSYKPDASALAKMATKNSRKGKSESSTEDKYRPPKISAAAPPRATFDDRAVGKKPTRKLQSMEEYLAESSDLPQAESSIGATIVDHGRGGVKTSRDKQKEKEIQRYEESNFTRLPSTATKKTFKQKMAERANTFAGEDWSMFNNKRDLKDGTSRKRKAGTAWDRVKRRHA
;
A
#
# COMPACT_ATOMS: atom_id res chain seq x y z
N MET A 1 -53.15 -33.92 -46.19
CA MET A 1 -52.14 -32.87 -46.40
C MET A 1 -52.76 -31.60 -45.86
N SER A 2 -52.24 -31.03 -44.78
CA SER A 2 -52.69 -29.71 -44.30
C SER A 2 -52.53 -28.73 -45.47
N SER A 3 -53.59 -27.97 -45.77
CA SER A 3 -53.54 -27.04 -46.89
C SER A 3 -52.48 -25.98 -46.61
N VAL A 4 -51.82 -25.48 -47.66
CA VAL A 4 -50.78 -24.44 -47.51
C VAL A 4 -51.37 -23.19 -46.83
N ASP A 5 -52.67 -22.94 -47.04
CA ASP A 5 -53.40 -21.84 -46.42
C ASP A 5 -53.54 -21.99 -44.89
N ASP A 6 -53.71 -23.21 -44.38
CA ASP A 6 -53.76 -23.46 -42.93
C ASP A 6 -52.40 -23.20 -42.25
N LEU A 7 -51.30 -23.54 -42.94
CA LEU A 7 -49.95 -23.25 -42.46
C LEU A 7 -49.65 -21.75 -42.48
N LEU A 8 -50.04 -21.06 -43.56
CA LEU A 8 -49.91 -19.60 -43.66
C LEU A 8 -50.75 -18.89 -42.60
N GLY A 9 -51.98 -19.34 -42.35
CA GLY A 9 -52.82 -18.82 -41.27
C GLY A 9 -52.21 -19.03 -39.88
N GLY A 10 -51.61 -20.20 -39.64
CA GLY A 10 -50.88 -20.48 -38.40
C GLY A 10 -49.66 -19.57 -38.22
N ILE A 11 -48.89 -19.31 -39.28
CA ILE A 11 -47.72 -18.43 -39.25
C ILE A 11 -48.15 -16.98 -38.97
N ILE A 12 -49.24 -16.50 -39.59
CA ILE A 12 -49.76 -15.15 -39.35
C ILE A 12 -50.23 -15.00 -37.90
N SER A 13 -50.96 -15.98 -37.36
CA SER A 13 -51.39 -15.98 -35.96
C SER A 13 -50.20 -15.98 -34.99
N ALA A 14 -49.16 -16.78 -35.26
CA ALA A 14 -47.93 -16.77 -34.48
C ALA A 14 -47.17 -15.43 -34.58
N LEU A 15 -47.18 -14.79 -35.74
CA LEU A 15 -46.58 -13.47 -35.95
C LEU A 15 -47.34 -12.38 -35.17
N GLU A 16 -48.66 -12.45 -35.13
CA GLU A 16 -49.48 -11.53 -34.33
C GLU A 16 -49.24 -11.71 -32.84
N GLN A 17 -49.14 -12.95 -32.36
CA GLN A 17 -48.82 -13.25 -30.96
C GLN A 17 -47.41 -12.79 -30.56
N THR A 18 -46.41 -12.98 -31.43
CA THR A 18 -45.04 -12.50 -31.18
C THR A 18 -44.97 -10.98 -31.22
N LYS A 19 -45.68 -10.33 -32.13
CA LYS A 19 -45.79 -8.86 -32.15
C LYS A 19 -46.45 -8.32 -30.88
N ALA A 20 -47.50 -8.97 -30.39
CA ALA A 20 -48.17 -8.58 -29.16
C ALA A 20 -47.30 -8.81 -27.91
N SER A 21 -46.49 -9.87 -27.87
CA SER A 21 -45.57 -10.11 -26.76
C SER A 21 -44.39 -9.12 -26.76
N VAL A 22 -43.86 -8.79 -27.94
CA VAL A 22 -42.80 -7.78 -28.09
C VAL A 22 -43.31 -6.40 -27.70
N SER A 23 -44.49 -5.98 -28.17
CA SER A 23 -45.05 -4.68 -27.77
C SER A 23 -45.35 -4.62 -26.27
N ALA A 24 -45.84 -5.71 -25.67
CA ALA A 24 -46.04 -5.80 -24.23
C ALA A 24 -44.73 -5.77 -23.42
N ALA A 25 -43.63 -6.29 -23.97
CA ALA A 25 -42.31 -6.19 -23.36
C ALA A 25 -41.75 -4.75 -23.49
N GLU A 26 -41.92 -4.12 -24.64
CA GLU A 26 -41.53 -2.71 -24.84
C GLU A 26 -42.26 -1.77 -23.88
N THR A 27 -43.58 -1.94 -23.68
CA THR A 27 -44.32 -1.10 -22.73
C THR A 27 -43.85 -1.33 -21.29
N LYS A 28 -43.72 -2.58 -20.85
CA LYS A 28 -43.33 -2.92 -19.48
C LYS A 28 -41.89 -2.53 -19.14
N PHE A 29 -40.95 -2.75 -20.05
CA PHE A 29 -39.52 -2.60 -19.76
C PHE A 29 -38.90 -1.30 -20.26
N ILE A 30 -39.49 -0.63 -21.25
CA ILE A 30 -38.95 0.61 -21.82
C ILE A 30 -39.79 1.81 -21.37
N ALA A 31 -41.11 1.78 -21.62
CA ALA A 31 -41.99 2.91 -21.30
C ALA A 31 -42.25 3.05 -19.79
N GLU A 32 -42.51 1.94 -19.09
CA GLU A 32 -42.75 1.90 -17.64
C GLU A 32 -41.47 1.69 -16.82
N SER A 33 -40.29 1.70 -17.46
CA SER A 33 -38.99 1.51 -16.81
C SER A 33 -38.80 2.43 -15.60
N GLY A 34 -39.32 3.66 -15.68
CA GLY A 34 -39.28 4.65 -14.60
C GLY A 34 -40.09 4.27 -13.36
N GLU A 35 -41.13 3.45 -13.48
CA GLU A 35 -41.98 3.04 -12.35
C GLU A 35 -41.31 1.96 -11.49
N TYR A 36 -40.59 1.02 -12.12
CA TYR A 36 -39.86 -0.07 -11.47
C TYR A 36 -38.48 0.33 -10.92
N LEU A 37 -38.05 1.58 -11.10
CA LEU A 37 -36.83 2.06 -10.46
C LEU A 37 -37.01 2.05 -8.94
N PRO A 38 -36.09 1.42 -8.18
CA PRO A 38 -36.05 1.50 -6.72
C PRO A 38 -36.20 2.94 -6.24
N THR A 39 -36.96 3.14 -5.17
CA THR A 39 -37.23 4.47 -4.59
C THR A 39 -35.95 5.25 -4.30
N LEU A 40 -34.86 4.56 -3.94
CA LEU A 40 -33.51 5.10 -3.82
C LEU A 40 -33.00 5.80 -5.09
N ILE A 41 -33.22 5.24 -6.27
CA ILE A 41 -32.75 5.81 -7.54
C ILE A 41 -33.57 7.05 -7.89
N LYS A 42 -34.89 7.01 -7.66
CA LYS A 42 -35.77 8.18 -7.83
C LYS A 42 -35.38 9.34 -6.91
N ASP A 43 -35.03 9.01 -5.66
CA ASP A 43 -34.63 9.98 -4.63
C ASP A 43 -33.20 10.52 -4.87
N LEU A 44 -32.32 9.74 -5.51
CA LEU A 44 -31.04 10.23 -5.98
C LEU A 44 -31.20 11.15 -7.20
N LEU A 45 -32.04 10.78 -8.17
CA LEU A 45 -32.27 11.56 -9.38
C LEU A 45 -32.93 12.92 -9.07
N SER A 46 -33.88 12.95 -8.12
CA SER A 46 -34.50 14.18 -7.64
C SER A 46 -33.52 15.08 -6.88
N LYS A 47 -32.55 14.49 -6.19
CA LYS A 47 -31.53 15.21 -5.42
C LYS A 47 -30.36 15.70 -6.28
N THR A 48 -30.20 15.14 -7.47
CA THR A 48 -29.20 15.56 -8.48
C THR A 48 -29.76 16.54 -9.52
N GLN A 49 -30.76 17.37 -9.17
CA GLN A 49 -31.28 18.49 -9.99
C GLN A 49 -30.24 19.59 -10.25
N SER A 50 -29.13 19.21 -10.88
CA SER A 50 -28.25 20.11 -11.57
C SER A 50 -27.97 19.44 -12.89
N ASP A 51 -28.43 20.06 -13.99
CA ASP A 51 -27.93 19.82 -15.34
C ASP A 51 -26.47 20.30 -15.42
N LEU A 52 -25.61 19.79 -14.54
CA LEU A 52 -24.20 19.75 -14.79
C LEU A 52 -24.11 18.74 -15.92
N GLU A 53 -23.94 19.22 -17.14
CA GLU A 53 -23.38 18.44 -18.22
C GLU A 53 -22.05 17.90 -17.70
N GLY A 54 -22.11 16.75 -17.03
CA GLY A 54 -20.98 16.14 -16.41
C GLY A 54 -20.07 15.74 -17.55
N MET A 55 -18.99 16.50 -17.77
CA MET A 55 -17.94 16.07 -18.67
C MET A 55 -17.52 14.67 -18.22
N SER A 56 -17.93 13.67 -19.01
CA SER A 56 -17.54 12.29 -18.77
C SER A 56 -16.03 12.24 -18.57
N LEU A 57 -15.56 11.44 -17.62
CA LEU A 57 -14.13 11.28 -17.36
C LEU A 57 -13.37 10.93 -18.65
N LEU A 58 -14.01 10.15 -19.54
CA LEU A 58 -13.48 9.82 -20.85
C LEU A 58 -13.37 11.05 -21.76
N SER A 59 -14.39 11.91 -21.79
CA SER A 59 -14.37 13.18 -22.53
C SER A 59 -13.29 14.13 -22.01
N LEU A 60 -13.14 14.23 -20.69
CA LEU A 60 -12.08 15.01 -20.06
C LEU A 60 -10.68 14.46 -20.42
N LYS A 61 -10.51 13.14 -20.39
CA LYS A 61 -9.25 12.50 -20.78
C LYS A 61 -8.91 12.76 -22.24
N ASN A 62 -9.87 12.58 -23.13
CA ASN A 62 -9.67 12.76 -24.57
C ASN A 62 -9.36 14.23 -24.90
N SER A 63 -10.11 15.18 -24.33
CA SER A 63 -9.85 16.61 -24.52
C SER A 63 -8.50 17.06 -23.95
N SER A 64 -8.12 16.56 -22.76
CA SER A 64 -6.83 16.85 -22.15
C SER A 64 -5.65 16.26 -22.94
N LEU A 65 -5.78 15.03 -23.45
CA LEU A 65 -4.78 14.41 -24.33
C LEU A 65 -4.65 15.15 -25.66
N LEU A 66 -5.77 15.52 -26.28
CA LEU A 66 -5.76 16.27 -27.54
C LEU A 66 -5.09 17.63 -27.35
N SER A 67 -5.42 18.35 -26.28
CA SER A 67 -4.78 19.62 -25.95
C SER A 67 -3.28 19.45 -25.65
N TYR A 68 -2.88 18.36 -25.00
CA TYR A 68 -1.47 18.02 -24.77
C TYR A 68 -0.70 17.80 -26.08
N ILE A 69 -1.25 17.01 -27.00
CA ILE A 69 -0.66 16.75 -28.32
C ILE A 69 -0.58 18.06 -29.12
N ASN A 70 -1.63 18.89 -29.11
CA ASN A 70 -1.63 20.17 -29.82
C ASN A 70 -0.51 21.09 -29.31
N ASN A 71 -0.35 21.23 -27.99
CA ASN A 71 0.72 22.04 -27.44
C ASN A 71 2.11 21.46 -27.74
N LEU A 72 2.28 20.13 -27.77
CA LEU A 72 3.53 19.50 -28.21
C LEU A 72 3.85 19.80 -29.68
N VAL A 73 2.85 19.75 -30.56
CA VAL A 73 3.02 20.11 -31.97
C VAL A 73 3.45 21.58 -32.09
N VAL A 74 2.85 22.50 -31.34
CA VAL A 74 3.28 23.92 -31.32
C VAL A 74 4.73 24.06 -30.84
N VAL A 75 5.16 23.31 -29.82
CA VAL A 75 6.57 23.33 -29.38
C VAL A 75 7.51 22.83 -30.49
N ILE A 76 7.14 21.77 -31.22
CA ILE A 76 7.93 21.25 -32.34
C ILE A 76 7.96 22.27 -33.49
N LEU A 77 6.82 22.88 -33.82
CA LEU A 77 6.74 23.93 -34.85
C LEU A 77 7.62 25.12 -34.49
N ALA A 78 7.60 25.59 -33.25
CA ALA A 78 8.48 26.66 -32.78
C ALA A 78 9.96 26.29 -32.92
N HIS A 79 10.32 25.01 -32.75
CA HIS A 79 11.67 24.52 -32.98
C HIS A 79 12.06 24.49 -34.48
N LEU A 80 11.12 24.16 -35.36
CA LEU A 80 11.33 24.16 -36.81
C LEU A 80 11.42 25.60 -37.36
N GLU A 81 10.55 26.50 -36.92
CA GLU A 81 10.57 27.91 -37.34
C GLU A 81 11.86 28.62 -36.93
N ARG A 82 12.46 28.25 -35.79
CA ARG A 82 13.76 28.79 -35.37
C ARG A 82 14.92 28.43 -36.31
N ILE A 83 14.75 27.46 -37.21
CA ILE A 83 15.76 27.09 -38.22
C ILE A 83 15.68 28.02 -39.43
N ASN A 84 14.54 28.67 -39.67
CA ASN A 84 14.37 29.60 -40.78
C ASN A 84 15.05 30.95 -40.46
N GLU A 85 15.82 31.48 -41.42
CA GLU A 85 16.63 32.70 -41.23
C GLU A 85 15.79 33.99 -41.11
N ASP A 86 14.55 33.99 -41.60
CA ASP A 86 13.63 35.15 -41.59
C ASP A 86 12.67 35.18 -40.38
N ALA A 87 12.95 34.40 -39.34
CA ALA A 87 12.00 34.15 -38.26
C ALA A 87 12.09 35.18 -37.12
N ASP A 88 10.94 35.73 -36.70
CA ASP A 88 10.80 36.60 -35.52
C ASP A 88 11.06 35.81 -34.23
N THR A 89 12.33 35.77 -33.83
CA THR A 89 12.81 34.96 -32.69
C THR A 89 12.07 35.24 -31.38
N ASP A 90 11.80 36.50 -31.04
CA ASP A 90 11.13 36.89 -29.80
C ASP A 90 9.69 36.35 -29.71
N ASN A 91 8.92 36.49 -30.80
CA ASN A 91 7.53 36.01 -30.87
C ASN A 91 7.45 34.48 -30.77
N ILE A 92 8.41 33.78 -31.39
CA ILE A 92 8.50 32.32 -31.37
C ILE A 92 8.83 31.80 -29.97
N GLU A 93 9.73 32.48 -29.25
CA GLU A 93 10.06 32.13 -27.87
C GLU A 93 8.88 32.33 -26.91
N GLU A 94 8.11 33.41 -27.08
CA GLU A 94 6.87 33.61 -26.31
C GLU A 94 5.83 32.51 -26.57
N LEU A 95 5.55 32.18 -27.84
CA LEU A 95 4.60 31.12 -28.19
C LEU A 95 5.04 29.76 -27.67
N LYS A 96 6.34 29.47 -27.76
CA LYS A 96 6.94 28.26 -27.19
C LYS A 96 6.74 28.22 -25.68
N SER A 97 7.00 29.32 -24.96
CA SER A 97 6.86 29.35 -23.50
C SER A 97 5.42 29.05 -23.06
N LYS A 98 4.42 29.65 -23.74
CA LYS A 98 2.99 29.39 -23.53
C LYS A 98 2.63 27.94 -23.85
N ALA A 99 3.17 27.39 -24.94
CA ALA A 99 2.94 25.99 -25.31
C ALA A 99 3.54 25.03 -24.28
N VAL A 100 4.76 25.29 -23.79
CA VAL A 100 5.40 24.50 -22.72
C VAL A 100 4.59 24.56 -21.43
N GLU A 101 4.11 25.74 -21.03
CA GLU A 101 3.24 25.89 -19.86
C GLU A 101 1.95 25.05 -20.03
N GLY A 102 1.36 25.06 -21.23
CA GLY A 102 0.24 24.20 -21.60
C GLY A 102 0.58 22.71 -21.54
N VAL A 103 1.73 22.26 -22.05
CA VAL A 103 2.17 20.86 -21.94
C VAL A 103 2.25 20.43 -20.47
N VAL A 104 2.81 21.28 -19.60
CA VAL A 104 2.95 21.00 -18.16
C VAL A 104 1.58 20.93 -17.48
N LYS A 105 0.68 21.90 -17.72
CA LYS A 105 -0.68 21.92 -17.15
C LYS A 105 -1.47 20.65 -17.52
N GLN A 106 -1.44 20.28 -18.80
CA GLN A 106 -2.18 19.13 -19.31
C GLN A 106 -1.58 17.82 -18.75
N ARG A 107 -0.25 17.73 -18.62
CA ARG A 107 0.41 16.58 -18.00
C ARG A 107 0.01 16.41 -16.53
N VAL A 108 0.00 17.51 -15.76
CA VAL A 108 -0.45 17.49 -14.37
C VAL A 108 -1.92 17.06 -14.27
N CYS A 109 -2.78 17.55 -15.16
CA CYS A 109 -4.20 17.15 -15.21
C CYS A 109 -4.36 15.63 -15.44
N LEU A 110 -3.59 15.05 -16.38
CA LEU A 110 -3.64 13.62 -16.67
C LEU A 110 -3.08 12.77 -15.51
N GLU A 111 -1.93 13.15 -14.97
CA GLU A 111 -1.23 12.35 -13.95
C GLU A 111 -1.87 12.46 -12.56
N LYS A 112 -2.23 13.67 -12.13
CA LYS A 112 -2.75 13.94 -10.78
C LYS A 112 -4.27 14.06 -10.73
N GLY A 113 -4.93 14.41 -11.84
CA GLY A 113 -6.39 14.51 -11.93
C GLY A 113 -7.04 13.21 -12.40
N VAL A 114 -6.83 12.86 -13.68
CA VAL A 114 -7.54 11.75 -14.34
C VAL A 114 -7.12 10.38 -13.78
N LYS A 115 -5.81 10.12 -13.66
CA LYS A 115 -5.28 8.79 -13.28
C LYS A 115 -5.77 8.28 -11.91
N PRO A 116 -5.85 9.09 -10.83
CA PRO A 116 -6.44 8.65 -9.57
C PRO A 116 -7.93 8.35 -9.66
N LEU A 117 -8.68 9.09 -10.47
CA LEU A 117 -10.11 8.86 -10.68
C LEU A 117 -10.35 7.54 -11.43
N GLU A 118 -9.54 7.26 -12.45
CA GLU A 118 -9.59 5.97 -13.16
C GLU A 118 -9.34 4.80 -12.20
N LYS A 119 -8.31 4.87 -11.34
CA LYS A 119 -8.03 3.81 -10.35
C LYS A 119 -9.22 3.56 -9.42
N LYS A 120 -9.89 4.63 -8.97
CA LYS A 120 -11.07 4.51 -8.11
C LYS A 120 -12.25 3.88 -8.86
N LEU A 121 -12.49 4.29 -10.11
CA LEU A 121 -13.54 3.72 -10.94
C LEU A 121 -13.28 2.26 -11.26
N THR A 122 -12.05 1.87 -11.64
CA THR A 122 -11.68 0.47 -11.86
C THR A 122 -11.94 -0.36 -10.61
N TYR A 123 -11.55 0.13 -9.43
CA TYR A 123 -11.83 -0.56 -8.18
C TYR A 123 -13.34 -0.71 -7.92
N GLN A 124 -14.13 0.32 -8.18
CA GLN A 124 -15.58 0.26 -8.01
C GLN A 124 -16.22 -0.72 -9.00
N LEU A 125 -15.80 -0.73 -10.26
CA LEU A 125 -16.23 -1.69 -11.27
C LEU A 125 -15.85 -3.11 -10.86
N ASP A 126 -14.60 -3.36 -10.47
CA ASP A 126 -14.14 -4.67 -10.00
C ASP A 126 -14.92 -5.13 -8.77
N LYS A 127 -15.26 -4.21 -7.85
CA LYS A 127 -16.08 -4.53 -6.68
C LYS A 127 -17.50 -4.94 -7.09
N MET A 128 -18.11 -4.21 -8.03
CA MET A 128 -19.45 -4.53 -8.54
C MET A 128 -19.47 -5.86 -9.30
N VAL A 129 -18.46 -6.13 -10.11
CA VAL A 129 -18.31 -7.42 -10.83
C VAL A 129 -18.12 -8.56 -9.83
N ARG A 130 -17.28 -8.38 -8.80
CA ARG A 130 -17.12 -9.38 -7.74
C ARG A 130 -18.39 -9.60 -6.94
N SER A 131 -19.16 -8.55 -6.63
CA SER A 131 -20.45 -8.72 -5.97
C SER A 131 -21.48 -9.42 -6.86
N TYR A 132 -21.48 -9.13 -8.16
CA TYR A 132 -22.35 -9.79 -9.12
C TYR A 132 -22.06 -11.28 -9.19
N HIS A 133 -20.79 -11.68 -9.36
CA HIS A 133 -20.42 -13.10 -9.39
C HIS A 133 -20.73 -13.82 -8.07
N ARG A 134 -20.54 -13.17 -6.92
CA ARG A 134 -20.95 -13.75 -5.63
C ARG A 134 -22.46 -13.97 -5.55
N MET A 135 -23.25 -13.01 -6.01
CA MET A 135 -24.70 -13.12 -6.02
C MET A 135 -25.18 -14.21 -6.99
N GLU A 136 -24.51 -14.36 -8.13
CA GLU A 136 -24.76 -15.45 -9.10
C GLU A 136 -24.41 -16.82 -8.52
N GLU A 137 -23.26 -16.95 -7.85
CA GLU A 137 -22.87 -18.18 -7.14
C GLU A 137 -23.82 -18.52 -5.99
N ASP A 138 -24.24 -17.54 -5.20
CA ASP A 138 -25.15 -17.74 -4.08
C ASP A 138 -26.57 -18.09 -4.57
N ASN A 139 -27.05 -17.46 -5.65
CA ASN A 139 -28.30 -17.84 -6.30
C ASN A 139 -28.24 -19.27 -6.85
N ALA A 140 -27.16 -19.65 -7.54
CA ALA A 140 -26.98 -21.02 -8.04
C ALA A 140 -26.93 -22.05 -6.89
N LYS A 141 -26.30 -21.73 -5.76
CA LYS A 141 -26.31 -22.58 -4.55
C LYS A 141 -27.70 -22.65 -3.92
N MET A 142 -28.46 -21.56 -3.89
CA MET A 142 -29.83 -21.58 -3.38
C MET A 142 -30.74 -22.40 -4.29
N GLU A 143 -30.63 -22.25 -5.61
CA GLU A 143 -31.37 -23.06 -6.58
C GLU A 143 -31.03 -24.56 -6.44
N ALA A 144 -29.75 -24.90 -6.28
CA ALA A 144 -29.33 -26.27 -6.02
C ALA A 144 -29.91 -26.82 -4.71
N LYS A 145 -29.89 -26.04 -3.63
CA LYS A 145 -30.49 -26.43 -2.33
C LYS A 145 -32.01 -26.60 -2.42
N ILE A 146 -32.69 -25.74 -3.16
CA ILE A 146 -34.13 -25.86 -3.39
C ILE A 146 -34.44 -27.13 -4.19
N ASN A 147 -33.62 -27.45 -5.20
CA ASN A 147 -33.80 -28.65 -6.00
C ASN A 147 -33.52 -29.94 -5.19
N THR A 148 -32.48 -29.95 -4.33
CA THR A 148 -32.22 -31.09 -3.43
C THR A 148 -33.31 -31.25 -2.36
N GLN A 149 -33.84 -30.16 -1.81
CA GLN A 149 -34.98 -30.22 -0.87
C GLN A 149 -36.28 -30.67 -1.56
N ALA A 150 -36.47 -30.34 -2.84
CA ALA A 150 -37.61 -30.83 -3.62
C ALA A 150 -37.50 -32.33 -3.96
N GLU A 151 -36.28 -32.85 -4.14
CA GLU A 151 -36.02 -34.29 -4.32
C GLU A 151 -36.12 -35.06 -2.98
N GLU A 152 -35.65 -34.49 -1.87
CA GLU A 152 -35.77 -35.07 -0.52
C GLU A 152 -37.22 -35.05 0.02
N ALA A 153 -38.12 -34.22 -0.53
CA ALA A 153 -39.53 -34.21 -0.17
C ALA A 153 -40.35 -35.35 -0.83
N GLN A 154 -39.75 -36.16 -1.72
CA GLN A 154 -40.39 -37.34 -2.32
C GLN A 154 -39.94 -38.67 -1.71
N ASP A 155 -38.92 -38.71 -0.85
CA ASP A 155 -38.48 -39.93 -0.18
C ASP A 155 -38.51 -39.76 1.35
N ASN A 156 -39.15 -40.72 2.00
CA ASN A 156 -39.83 -40.58 3.28
C ASN A 156 -38.91 -40.41 4.51
N GLU A 157 -39.53 -39.93 5.60
CA GLU A 157 -39.04 -39.85 6.99
C GLU A 157 -37.99 -40.90 7.40
N SER A 158 -36.76 -40.47 7.72
CA SER A 158 -35.94 -41.00 8.83
C SER A 158 -34.60 -40.27 8.99
N ALA A 159 -34.47 -39.63 10.15
CA ALA A 159 -33.29 -39.56 11.02
C ALA A 159 -31.87 -39.35 10.46
N SER A 160 -31.31 -38.21 10.90
CA SER A 160 -30.02 -38.08 11.60
C SER A 160 -28.74 -37.88 10.79
N ASP A 161 -28.08 -36.78 11.18
CA ASP A 161 -26.64 -36.53 11.23
C ASP A 161 -25.92 -36.16 9.93
N SER A 162 -25.68 -34.86 9.80
CA SER A 162 -24.60 -34.32 8.96
C SER A 162 -24.01 -33.11 9.66
N GLU A 163 -23.06 -33.42 10.55
CA GLU A 163 -21.97 -32.53 11.00
C GLU A 163 -21.48 -31.66 9.84
N SER A 164 -21.77 -30.35 9.91
CA SER A 164 -21.13 -29.34 9.08
C SER A 164 -20.30 -28.44 9.98
N GLU A 165 -19.00 -28.47 9.72
CA GLU A 165 -17.96 -27.86 10.54
C GLU A 165 -18.15 -26.36 10.76
N ASP A 166 -18.03 -26.00 12.04
CA ASP A 166 -17.26 -24.88 12.59
C ASP A 166 -17.02 -23.67 11.68
N SER A 167 -17.94 -22.70 11.79
CA SER A 167 -17.60 -21.29 11.70
C SER A 167 -18.02 -20.64 13.00
N SER A 168 -17.16 -20.76 14.01
CA SER A 168 -17.24 -20.14 15.33
C SER A 168 -17.76 -18.68 15.30
N ASP A 169 -19.05 -18.49 15.60
CA ASP A 169 -19.56 -17.25 16.20
C ASP A 169 -19.69 -17.50 17.71
N GLU A 170 -18.57 -17.35 18.42
CA GLU A 170 -18.52 -17.28 19.89
C GLU A 170 -19.02 -15.91 20.35
N ASP A 171 -20.33 -15.73 20.36
CA ASP A 171 -21.01 -14.55 20.93
C ASP A 171 -22.03 -14.97 22.01
N GLU A 172 -21.69 -15.91 22.90
CA GLU A 172 -22.49 -16.14 24.12
C GLU A 172 -21.61 -16.36 25.37
N ASP A 173 -21.88 -15.54 26.39
CA ASP A 173 -21.42 -15.57 27.79
C ASP A 173 -20.04 -14.97 28.15
N ALA A 174 -19.86 -13.67 27.89
CA ALA A 174 -18.73 -12.85 28.34
C ALA A 174 -18.84 -12.27 29.77
N LEU A 175 -19.74 -12.78 30.63
CA LEU A 175 -19.98 -12.22 31.98
C LEU A 175 -19.61 -13.13 33.17
N SER A 176 -19.03 -14.31 32.92
CA SER A 176 -18.72 -15.28 33.98
C SER A 176 -17.20 -15.48 34.26
N TYR A 177 -16.35 -14.47 34.05
CA TYR A 177 -14.91 -14.57 34.39
C TYR A 177 -14.62 -14.19 35.86
N LYS A 178 -14.33 -15.20 36.70
CA LYS A 178 -13.78 -15.01 38.07
C LYS A 178 -12.25 -15.19 38.07
N PRO A 179 -11.50 -14.36 38.81
CA PRO A 179 -10.03 -14.50 38.88
C PRO A 179 -9.58 -15.70 39.71
N ASP A 180 -8.68 -16.52 39.15
CA ASP A 180 -8.06 -17.67 39.80
C ASP A 180 -7.07 -17.26 40.90
N ALA A 181 -7.47 -17.43 42.18
CA ALA A 181 -6.64 -17.13 43.35
C ALA A 181 -5.39 -18.03 43.48
N SER A 182 -5.34 -19.16 42.76
CA SER A 182 -4.22 -20.13 42.79
C SER A 182 -3.00 -19.67 41.98
N ALA A 183 -3.19 -18.78 41.00
CA ALA A 183 -2.10 -18.23 40.19
C ALA A 183 -1.31 -17.13 40.93
N LEU A 184 -1.98 -16.37 41.80
CA LEU A 184 -1.37 -15.27 42.57
C LEU A 184 -0.42 -15.79 43.66
N ALA A 185 -0.75 -16.93 44.30
CA ALA A 185 0.08 -17.52 45.36
C ALA A 185 1.41 -18.10 44.87
N LYS A 186 1.51 -18.47 43.58
CA LYS A 186 2.73 -19.04 42.98
C LYS A 186 3.81 -18.01 42.67
N MET A 187 3.46 -16.71 42.59
CA MET A 187 4.43 -15.63 42.34
C MET A 187 5.16 -15.15 43.59
N ALA A 188 4.61 -15.39 44.80
CA ALA A 188 5.19 -14.87 46.04
C ALA A 188 6.41 -15.65 46.57
N THR A 189 6.64 -16.89 46.13
CA THR A 189 7.60 -17.80 46.79
C THR A 189 8.98 -17.91 46.13
N LYS A 190 9.25 -17.18 45.02
CA LYS A 190 10.51 -17.34 44.24
C LYS A 190 11.65 -16.38 44.60
N ASN A 191 11.52 -15.58 45.66
CA ASN A 191 12.49 -14.51 45.98
C ASN A 191 13.26 -14.67 47.30
N SER A 192 13.72 -15.89 47.61
CA SER A 192 14.82 -16.03 48.58
C SER A 192 15.69 -17.24 48.24
N ARG A 193 16.97 -16.95 47.94
CA ARG A 193 18.19 -17.80 48.09
C ARG A 193 19.18 -17.51 46.97
N LYS A 194 20.11 -16.59 47.22
CA LYS A 194 21.51 -16.82 46.85
C LYS A 194 22.46 -16.02 47.75
N GLY A 195 23.00 -16.72 48.73
CA GLY A 195 24.04 -16.25 49.62
C GLY A 195 25.43 -16.48 49.03
N LYS A 196 26.25 -15.45 49.25
CA LYS A 196 27.71 -15.28 49.26
C LYS A 196 28.58 -16.55 49.37
N SER A 197 29.70 -16.56 48.63
CA SER A 197 30.96 -17.16 49.09
C SER A 197 32.10 -16.19 48.80
N GLU A 198 32.87 -15.86 49.84
CA GLU A 198 34.13 -15.13 49.80
C GLU A 198 35.28 -16.14 49.69
N SER A 199 36.30 -15.82 48.90
CA SER A 199 37.61 -16.45 49.00
C SER A 199 38.69 -15.37 48.95
N SER A 200 39.43 -15.28 50.05
CA SER A 200 40.63 -14.49 50.28
C SER A 200 41.81 -14.98 49.44
N THR A 201 42.63 -14.07 48.90
CA THR A 201 44.09 -13.98 49.14
C THR A 201 44.75 -12.86 48.31
N GLU A 202 45.51 -12.01 49.02
CA GLU A 202 46.64 -11.17 48.59
C GLU A 202 46.47 -10.18 47.41
N ASP A 203 45.89 -9.02 47.70
CA ASP A 203 45.84 -7.89 46.75
C ASP A 203 46.83 -6.77 47.12
N LYS A 204 47.85 -6.60 46.26
CA LYS A 204 48.65 -5.37 46.16
C LYS A 204 47.73 -4.20 45.85
N TYR A 205 47.77 -3.13 46.66
CA TYR A 205 46.96 -1.94 46.46
C TYR A 205 47.21 -1.34 45.07
N ARG A 206 46.19 -1.38 44.21
CA ARG A 206 46.16 -0.64 42.95
C ARG A 206 45.20 0.55 43.13
N PRO A 207 45.68 1.80 43.02
CA PRO A 207 44.81 2.95 43.10
C PRO A 207 43.75 2.90 42.00
N PRO A 208 42.50 3.27 42.31
CA PRO A 208 41.40 3.18 41.36
C PRO A 208 41.62 4.14 40.19
N LYS A 209 41.55 3.59 38.97
CA LYS A 209 41.50 4.41 37.75
C LYS A 209 40.11 5.02 37.63
N ILE A 210 39.96 6.26 38.10
CA ILE A 210 38.72 7.02 37.98
C ILE A 210 38.69 7.63 36.57
N SER A 211 37.88 7.08 35.67
CA SER A 211 37.45 7.82 34.47
C SER A 211 36.53 8.95 34.91
N ALA A 212 36.65 10.13 34.31
CA ALA A 212 35.82 11.29 34.63
C ALA A 212 34.32 10.93 34.53
N ALA A 213 33.68 10.70 35.67
CA ALA A 213 32.24 10.52 35.77
C ALA A 213 31.61 11.90 35.97
N ALA A 214 30.67 12.26 35.09
CA ALA A 214 29.91 13.48 35.24
C ALA A 214 29.09 13.45 36.56
N PRO A 215 28.90 14.60 37.23
CA PRO A 215 28.16 14.65 38.50
C PRO A 215 26.72 14.16 38.33
N PRO A 216 26.18 13.44 39.34
CA PRO A 216 24.82 12.89 39.28
C PRO A 216 23.80 14.03 39.22
N ARG A 217 23.04 14.10 38.13
CA ARG A 217 21.86 14.97 38.03
C ARG A 217 20.71 14.33 38.81
N ALA A 218 19.90 15.17 39.44
CA ALA A 218 18.88 14.83 40.44
C ALA A 218 17.63 14.09 39.89
N THR A 219 17.81 13.09 39.02
CA THR A 219 16.75 12.14 38.66
C THR A 219 17.35 10.74 38.65
N PHE A 220 16.96 9.96 39.66
CA PHE A 220 17.24 8.54 39.79
C PHE A 220 16.67 7.79 38.57
N ASP A 221 17.53 7.14 37.78
CA ASP A 221 17.18 5.88 37.12
C ASP A 221 18.45 5.14 36.66
N ASP A 222 18.62 3.97 37.26
CA ASP A 222 19.82 3.13 37.25
C ASP A 222 19.87 2.25 35.99
N ARG A 223 19.88 2.87 34.80
CA ARG A 223 20.31 2.25 33.52
C ARG A 223 20.40 3.28 32.37
N ALA A 224 21.20 4.32 32.53
CA ALA A 224 21.53 5.26 31.45
C ALA A 224 22.42 4.65 30.33
N VAL A 225 22.38 3.34 30.11
CA VAL A 225 22.82 2.78 28.83
C VAL A 225 21.69 3.05 27.86
N GLY A 226 21.78 4.17 27.14
CA GLY A 226 20.88 4.49 26.03
C GLY A 226 20.66 3.22 25.21
N LYS A 227 19.40 2.74 25.18
CA LYS A 227 19.04 1.49 24.53
C LYS A 227 19.63 1.52 23.12
N LYS A 228 20.56 0.60 22.81
CA LYS A 228 21.20 0.55 21.48
C LYS A 228 20.08 0.63 20.44
N PRO A 229 20.14 1.56 19.48
CA PRO A 229 19.09 1.70 18.50
C PRO A 229 18.93 0.34 17.83
N THR A 230 17.69 -0.16 17.82
CA THR A 230 17.38 -1.42 17.12
C THR A 230 17.85 -1.24 15.68
N ARG A 231 18.70 -2.16 15.21
CA ARG A 231 19.25 -2.08 13.85
C ARG A 231 18.11 -2.03 12.84
N LYS A 232 18.01 -0.90 12.13
CA LYS A 232 17.05 -0.73 11.05
C LYS A 232 17.30 -1.78 9.97
N LEU A 233 16.23 -2.19 9.28
CA LEU A 233 16.28 -3.16 8.19
C LEU A 233 16.46 -2.39 6.89
N GLN A 234 17.52 -2.69 6.14
CA GLN A 234 17.81 -2.03 4.86
C GLN A 234 16.63 -2.15 3.90
N SER A 235 16.08 -3.36 3.74
CA SER A 235 14.91 -3.60 2.88
C SER A 235 13.67 -2.81 3.29
N MET A 236 13.46 -2.59 4.60
CA MET A 236 12.34 -1.77 5.08
C MET A 236 12.59 -0.28 4.83
N GLU A 237 13.83 0.19 5.00
CA GLU A 237 14.19 1.58 4.71
C GLU A 237 14.05 1.91 3.22
N GLU A 238 14.43 0.98 2.36
CA GLU A 238 14.27 1.09 0.90
C GLU A 238 12.79 1.12 0.50
N TYR A 239 11.98 0.19 1.03
CA TYR A 239 10.54 0.20 0.82
C TYR A 239 9.89 1.50 1.30
N LEU A 240 10.30 2.02 2.46
CA LEU A 240 9.79 3.29 2.98
C LEU A 240 10.23 4.48 2.12
N ALA A 241 11.45 4.47 1.58
CA ALA A 241 11.93 5.50 0.68
C ALA A 241 11.14 5.49 -0.64
N GLU A 242 10.87 4.31 -1.20
CA GLU A 242 10.08 4.14 -2.43
C GLU A 242 8.59 4.48 -2.22
N SER A 243 8.03 4.09 -1.07
CA SER A 243 6.65 4.40 -0.71
C SER A 243 6.45 5.88 -0.34
N SER A 244 7.54 6.61 -0.08
CA SER A 244 7.48 8.01 0.26
C SER A 244 7.50 8.87 -1.01
N ASP A 245 6.57 9.82 -1.11
CA ASP A 245 6.53 10.83 -2.18
C ASP A 245 7.61 11.94 -1.99
N LEU A 246 8.50 11.78 -1.01
CA LEU A 246 9.53 12.76 -0.69
C LEU A 246 10.74 12.59 -1.64
N PRO A 247 11.23 13.68 -2.26
CA PRO A 247 12.40 13.58 -3.13
C PRO A 247 13.63 13.16 -2.32
N GLN A 248 14.30 12.10 -2.76
CA GLN A 248 15.53 11.62 -2.16
C GLN A 248 16.74 12.34 -2.78
N ALA A 249 17.64 12.84 -1.93
CA ALA A 249 18.82 13.55 -2.38
C ALA A 249 19.90 12.58 -2.88
N GLU A 250 19.94 12.38 -4.19
CA GLU A 250 20.99 11.61 -4.85
C GLU A 250 22.26 12.44 -5.10
N SER A 251 23.40 11.76 -5.09
CA SER A 251 24.71 12.33 -5.40
C SER A 251 24.97 12.31 -6.90
N SER A 252 25.71 13.29 -7.42
CA SER A 252 26.19 13.26 -8.81
C SER A 252 26.92 11.96 -9.14
N ILE A 253 26.71 11.44 -10.36
CA ILE A 253 27.12 10.11 -10.83
C ILE A 253 28.62 9.87 -10.63
N GLY A 254 29.45 10.90 -10.85
CA GLY A 254 30.91 10.80 -10.71
C GLY A 254 31.42 10.89 -9.27
N ALA A 255 30.65 11.48 -8.35
CA ALA A 255 31.08 11.74 -6.97
C ALA A 255 31.12 10.47 -6.09
N THR A 256 30.49 9.39 -6.57
CA THR A 256 30.34 8.13 -5.82
C THR A 256 31.39 7.09 -6.15
N ILE A 257 32.19 7.30 -7.18
CA ILE A 257 33.20 6.34 -7.64
C ILE A 257 34.43 6.48 -6.74
N VAL A 258 34.88 5.36 -6.17
CA VAL A 258 36.06 5.30 -5.29
C VAL A 258 37.28 4.81 -6.06
N ASP A 259 38.43 5.44 -5.83
CA ASP A 259 39.73 5.04 -6.38
C ASP A 259 39.68 4.77 -7.89
N HIS A 260 39.10 5.71 -8.65
CA HIS A 260 38.97 5.62 -10.11
C HIS A 260 38.32 4.30 -10.59
N GLY A 261 37.41 3.72 -9.79
CA GLY A 261 36.67 2.49 -10.10
C GLY A 261 37.22 1.24 -9.42
N ARG A 262 38.46 1.26 -8.91
CA ARG A 262 39.03 0.10 -8.19
C ARG A 262 38.31 -0.20 -6.87
N GLY A 263 37.78 0.84 -6.24
CA GLY A 263 37.01 0.74 -4.99
C GLY A 263 35.53 0.46 -5.21
N GLY A 264 35.07 0.40 -6.47
CA GLY A 264 33.65 0.33 -6.81
C GLY A 264 32.90 1.65 -6.57
N VAL A 265 31.59 1.55 -6.46
CA VAL A 265 30.68 2.68 -6.19
C VAL A 265 30.31 2.66 -4.70
N LYS A 266 30.31 3.83 -4.04
CA LYS A 266 29.92 3.98 -2.63
C LYS A 266 28.46 3.56 -2.42
N THR A 267 28.23 2.72 -1.41
CA THR A 267 26.87 2.36 -0.97
C THR A 267 26.14 3.54 -0.33
N SER A 268 24.80 3.48 -0.27
CA SER A 268 23.99 4.51 0.41
C SER A 268 24.43 4.73 1.87
N ARG A 269 24.75 3.65 2.59
CA ARG A 269 25.27 3.68 3.96
C ARG A 269 26.66 4.33 4.05
N ASP A 270 27.54 4.06 3.09
CA ASP A 270 28.85 4.70 3.04
C ASP A 270 28.77 6.19 2.78
N LYS A 271 27.87 6.62 1.88
CA LYS A 271 27.58 8.04 1.63
C LYS A 271 27.08 8.74 2.89
N GLN A 272 26.18 8.10 3.65
CA GLN A 272 25.69 8.65 4.92
C GLN A 272 26.80 8.79 5.95
N LYS A 273 27.66 7.78 6.10
CA LYS A 273 28.81 7.82 7.01
C LYS A 273 29.81 8.91 6.64
N GLU A 274 30.10 9.09 5.36
CA GLU A 274 30.98 10.15 4.87
C GLU A 274 30.40 11.54 5.13
N LYS A 275 29.09 11.75 4.88
CA LYS A 275 28.39 12.99 5.24
C LYS A 275 28.45 13.27 6.74
N GLU A 276 28.33 12.24 7.58
CA GLU A 276 28.47 12.36 9.04
C GLU A 276 29.88 12.76 9.45
N ILE A 277 30.91 12.17 8.83
CA ILE A 277 32.31 12.54 9.04
C ILE A 277 32.54 14.00 8.62
N GLN A 278 32.10 14.39 7.42
CA GLN A 278 32.22 15.78 6.94
C GLN A 278 31.56 16.77 7.89
N ARG A 279 30.33 16.50 8.34
CA ARG A 279 29.64 17.34 9.33
C ARG A 279 30.44 17.45 10.64
N TYR A 280 31.03 16.36 11.12
CA TYR A 280 31.87 16.39 12.31
C TYR A 280 33.12 17.24 12.09
N GLU A 281 33.81 17.06 10.96
CA GLU A 281 35.03 17.78 10.64
C GLU A 281 34.76 19.28 10.44
N GLU A 282 33.65 19.65 9.82
CA GLU A 282 33.21 21.03 9.62
C GLU A 282 32.75 21.70 10.92
N SER A 283 32.04 20.97 11.79
CA SER A 283 31.56 21.52 13.07
C SER A 283 32.66 21.68 14.11
N ASN A 284 33.62 20.75 14.16
CA ASN A 284 34.73 20.78 15.11
C ASN A 284 36.02 21.36 14.52
N PHE A 285 36.04 21.67 13.23
CA PHE A 285 37.21 22.16 12.50
C PHE A 285 38.48 21.29 12.67
N THR A 286 38.29 19.98 12.91
CA THR A 286 39.38 19.01 13.08
C THR A 286 39.16 17.80 12.20
N ARG A 287 40.19 17.38 11.45
CA ARG A 287 40.14 16.15 10.64
C ARG A 287 40.25 14.90 11.50
N LEU A 288 39.48 13.87 11.19
CA LEU A 288 39.66 12.58 11.86
C LEU A 288 40.93 11.89 11.34
N PRO A 289 41.69 11.23 12.23
CA PRO A 289 42.83 10.44 11.80
C PRO A 289 42.34 9.26 10.95
N SER A 290 43.15 8.87 9.96
CA SER A 290 42.85 7.72 9.09
C SER A 290 42.64 6.42 9.88
N THR A 291 43.21 6.30 11.08
CA THR A 291 43.00 5.17 11.99
C THR A 291 41.56 5.05 12.49
N ALA A 292 40.86 6.17 12.68
CA ALA A 292 39.47 6.19 13.14
C ALA A 292 38.47 5.96 12.00
N THR A 293 38.82 6.36 10.77
CA THR A 293 37.95 6.24 9.60
C THR A 293 38.17 4.95 8.80
N LYS A 294 39.34 4.32 8.95
CA LYS A 294 39.72 3.11 8.22
C LYS A 294 38.84 1.92 8.60
N LYS A 295 38.22 1.33 7.58
CA LYS A 295 37.52 0.05 7.68
C LYS A 295 38.52 -1.09 7.94
N THR A 296 38.15 -2.01 8.82
CA THR A 296 38.95 -3.22 9.10
C THR A 296 39.05 -4.09 7.84
N PHE A 297 40.09 -4.92 7.73
CA PHE A 297 40.26 -5.82 6.59
C PHE A 297 39.05 -6.72 6.37
N LYS A 298 38.46 -7.26 7.45
CA LYS A 298 37.25 -8.08 7.39
C LYS A 298 36.05 -7.31 6.84
N GLN A 299 35.88 -6.03 7.23
CA GLN A 299 34.82 -5.18 6.68
C GLN A 299 35.04 -4.91 5.20
N LYS A 300 36.27 -4.62 4.76
CA LYS A 300 36.58 -4.42 3.34
C LYS A 300 36.32 -5.67 2.50
N MET A 301 36.65 -6.85 3.00
CA MET A 301 36.37 -8.10 2.31
C MET A 301 34.88 -8.42 2.28
N ALA A 302 34.15 -8.18 3.37
CA ALA A 302 32.70 -8.33 3.41
C ALA A 302 32.00 -7.35 2.47
N GLU A 303 32.47 -6.11 2.37
CA GLU A 303 31.95 -5.14 1.40
C GLU A 303 32.21 -5.62 -0.02
N ARG A 304 33.44 -5.98 -0.39
CA ARG A 304 33.72 -6.50 -1.73
C ARG A 304 32.87 -7.70 -2.14
N ALA A 305 32.53 -8.57 -1.21
CA ALA A 305 31.72 -9.76 -1.48
C ALA A 305 30.22 -9.45 -1.58
N ASN A 306 29.73 -8.44 -0.87
CA ASN A 306 28.30 -8.15 -0.76
C ASN A 306 27.87 -6.88 -1.53
N THR A 307 28.78 -5.98 -1.85
CA THR A 307 28.47 -4.75 -2.58
C THR A 307 28.69 -4.95 -4.07
N PHE A 308 27.67 -4.65 -4.86
CA PHE A 308 27.73 -4.72 -6.31
C PHE A 308 27.10 -3.47 -6.90
N ALA A 309 27.80 -2.82 -7.85
CA ALA A 309 27.35 -1.60 -8.53
C ALA A 309 26.90 -0.41 -7.63
N GLY A 310 27.32 -0.39 -6.36
CA GLY A 310 26.90 0.66 -5.41
C GLY A 310 25.70 0.28 -4.54
N GLU A 311 25.16 -0.91 -4.71
CA GLU A 311 24.12 -1.50 -3.88
C GLU A 311 24.71 -2.56 -2.94
N ASP A 312 24.12 -2.72 -1.76
CA ASP A 312 24.53 -3.73 -0.77
C ASP A 312 23.54 -4.91 -0.78
N TRP A 313 24.02 -6.07 -1.25
CA TRP A 313 23.28 -7.33 -1.36
C TRP A 313 23.43 -8.20 -0.11
N SER A 314 24.12 -7.73 0.93
CA SER A 314 24.28 -8.48 2.18
C SER A 314 22.95 -8.80 2.87
N MET A 315 21.88 -8.08 2.53
CA MET A 315 20.54 -8.31 3.06
C MET A 315 20.00 -9.72 2.77
N PHE A 316 20.35 -10.30 1.62
CA PHE A 316 19.86 -11.63 1.21
C PHE A 316 20.62 -12.77 1.86
N ASN A 317 21.88 -12.54 2.24
CA ASN A 317 22.72 -13.53 2.91
C ASN A 317 22.53 -13.57 4.44
N ASN A 318 21.65 -12.71 4.98
CA ASN A 318 21.43 -12.60 6.41
C ASN A 318 20.19 -13.40 6.86
N LYS A 319 20.36 -14.29 7.84
CA LYS A 319 19.27 -15.07 8.46
C LYS A 319 18.43 -14.25 9.45
N ARG A 320 18.34 -12.92 9.26
CA ARG A 320 17.62 -12.06 10.18
C ARG A 320 16.14 -12.05 9.85
N ASP A 321 15.33 -12.47 10.82
CA ASP A 321 13.88 -12.43 10.73
C ASP A 321 13.36 -10.99 10.60
N LEU A 322 12.62 -10.73 9.52
CA LEU A 322 12.01 -9.42 9.25
C LEU A 322 11.00 -9.03 10.36
N LYS A 323 10.23 -10.01 10.84
CA LYS A 323 9.22 -9.87 11.91
C LYS A 323 9.77 -9.27 13.21
N ASP A 324 11.03 -9.55 13.54
CA ASP A 324 11.65 -9.04 14.78
C ASP A 324 11.89 -7.53 14.70
N GLY A 325 12.24 -7.03 13.50
CA GLY A 325 12.46 -5.61 13.27
C GLY A 325 11.19 -4.80 13.01
N THR A 326 10.09 -5.46 12.63
CA THR A 326 8.80 -4.82 12.33
C THR A 326 7.77 -4.99 13.44
N SER A 327 8.07 -5.78 14.49
CA SER A 327 7.17 -5.99 15.62
C SER A 327 6.85 -4.65 16.29
N ARG A 328 5.57 -4.24 16.18
CA ARG A 328 5.08 -3.02 16.83
C ARG A 328 5.23 -3.20 18.34
N LYS A 329 5.99 -2.32 18.99
CA LYS A 329 6.24 -2.33 20.45
C LYS A 329 4.98 -2.33 21.32
N ARG A 330 3.80 -2.03 20.75
CA ARG A 330 2.50 -2.12 21.39
C ARG A 330 1.59 -3.06 20.59
N LYS A 331 1.70 -4.37 20.83
CA LYS A 331 0.68 -5.33 20.37
C LYS A 331 -0.64 -4.96 21.06
N ALA A 332 -1.77 -5.00 20.34
CA ALA A 332 -3.07 -4.83 20.98
C ALA A 332 -3.28 -6.07 21.84
N GLY A 333 -3.15 -5.91 23.16
CA GLY A 333 -3.37 -7.01 24.10
C GLY A 333 -4.86 -7.32 24.23
N THR A 334 -5.69 -6.28 24.12
CA THR A 334 -7.13 -6.35 24.39
C THR A 334 -7.95 -6.20 23.10
N ALA A 335 -9.14 -6.81 23.05
CA ALA A 335 -10.09 -6.64 21.95
C ALA A 335 -10.46 -5.16 21.72
N TRP A 336 -10.64 -4.40 22.81
CA TRP A 336 -10.89 -2.96 22.75
C TRP A 336 -9.76 -2.17 22.07
N ASP A 337 -8.49 -2.53 22.31
CA ASP A 337 -7.34 -1.92 21.62
C ASP A 337 -7.33 -2.24 20.11
N ARG A 338 -7.84 -3.41 19.72
CA ARG A 338 -7.98 -3.80 18.30
C ARG A 338 -9.08 -2.98 17.64
N VAL A 339 -10.24 -2.86 18.28
CA VAL A 339 -11.37 -2.06 17.79
C VAL A 339 -10.97 -0.59 17.65
N LYS A 340 -10.33 -0.02 18.68
CA LYS A 340 -9.88 1.39 18.65
C LYS A 340 -8.90 1.69 17.52
N ARG A 341 -8.05 0.74 17.14
CA ARG A 341 -7.13 0.89 15.99
C ARG A 341 -7.81 0.74 14.64
N ARG A 342 -8.92 -0.01 14.57
CA ARG A 342 -9.68 -0.18 13.32
C ARG A 342 -10.48 1.08 12.98
N HIS A 343 -10.92 1.81 13.99
CA HIS A 343 -11.70 3.03 13.84
C HIS A 343 -10.86 4.32 13.76
N ALA A 344 -9.54 4.23 13.93
CA ALA A 344 -8.60 5.35 13.80
C ALA A 344 -7.89 5.28 12.45
#